data_AF-A0A851DU60-F1
#
_entry.id   AF-A0A851DU60-F1
#
_cell.length_a   1.000
_cell.length_b   1.000
_cell.length_c   1.000
_cell.angle_alpha   90.00
_cell.angle_beta   90.00
_cell.angle_gamma   90.00
#
_symmetry.space_group_name_H-M   'P 1'
#
loop_
_entity.id
_entity.type
_entity.pdbx_description
1 polymer ?
#
loop_
_entity_poly.entity_id
_entity_poly.type
_entity_poly.pdbx_seq_one_letter_code
_entity_poly.pdbx_strand_id
1 'polypeptide(L)'
;RFMIKQVEQISKSSRENVRSCEQGEGSSWSSLKDPIYDTFVLRLVSCVQLASKLSLHYNIVNTDTALKFLQSLKYSYTKQELLESELAVLKTLRFQINVSTPLTYVELLLEVLGHNGCLLPTKPLHETCVQLLDFCYLTRDTIYSTLLEIAIENSTPSELQV
;
A
#
# COMPACT_ATOMS: atom_id res chain seq x y z
N ARG A 1 -2.62 2.13 -2.12
CA ARG A 1 -3.89 2.92 -2.11
C ARG A 1 -3.77 4.19 -1.27
N PHE A 2 -3.39 4.10 0.01
CA PHE A 2 -3.22 5.29 0.88
C PHE A 2 -2.23 6.32 0.31
N MET A 3 -1.00 5.90 0.00
CA MET A 3 0.03 6.82 -0.48
C MET A 3 -0.35 7.57 -1.78
N ILE A 4 -1.02 6.88 -2.71
CA ILE A 4 -1.52 7.52 -3.93
C ILE A 4 -2.54 8.62 -3.58
N LYS A 5 -3.50 8.31 -2.71
CA LYS A 5 -4.49 9.30 -2.22
C LYS A 5 -3.86 10.47 -1.46
N GLN A 6 -2.82 10.21 -0.68
CA GLN A 6 -2.03 11.25 0.00
C GLN A 6 -1.40 12.20 -1.01
N VAL A 7 -0.71 11.67 -2.02
CA VAL A 7 -0.08 12.48 -3.07
C VAL A 7 -1.14 13.24 -3.89
N GLU A 8 -2.28 12.63 -4.18
CA GLU A 8 -3.42 13.31 -4.83
C GLU A 8 -4.00 14.45 -3.98
N GLN A 9 -4.11 14.28 -2.66
CA GLN A 9 -4.63 15.31 -1.76
C GLN A 9 -3.68 16.50 -1.65
N ILE A 10 -2.38 16.24 -1.49
CA ILE A 10 -1.35 17.28 -1.41
C ILE A 10 -1.23 18.05 -2.73
N SER A 11 -1.35 17.36 -3.87
CA SER A 11 -1.34 18.03 -5.19
C SER A 11 -2.60 18.86 -5.45
N LYS A 12 -3.77 18.43 -4.95
CA LYS A 12 -5.03 19.20 -5.05
C LYS A 12 -4.99 20.47 -4.19
N SER A 13 -4.57 20.38 -2.93
CA SER A 13 -4.46 21.55 -2.06
C SER A 13 -3.45 22.59 -2.58
N SER A 14 -2.38 22.14 -3.23
CA SER A 14 -1.44 23.03 -3.93
C SER A 14 -2.08 23.74 -5.12
N ARG A 15 -2.83 23.03 -5.99
CA ARG A 15 -3.55 23.65 -7.11
C ARG A 15 -4.58 24.69 -6.65
N GLU A 16 -5.23 24.47 -5.52
CA GLU A 16 -6.18 25.41 -4.91
C GLU A 16 -5.47 26.65 -4.34
N ASN A 17 -4.29 26.48 -3.72
CA ASN A 17 -3.47 27.59 -3.23
C ASN A 17 -2.85 28.42 -4.36
N VAL A 18 -2.43 27.79 -5.47
CA VAL A 18 -1.87 28.51 -6.64
C VAL A 18 -2.93 29.33 -7.37
N ARG A 19 -4.20 28.90 -7.38
CA ARG A 19 -5.31 29.71 -7.92
C ARG A 19 -5.62 30.97 -7.08
N SER A 20 -5.11 31.03 -5.85
CA SER A 20 -5.29 32.17 -4.95
C SER A 20 -4.11 33.15 -4.96
N CYS A 21 -2.96 32.74 -5.52
CA CYS A 21 -1.75 33.54 -5.63
C CYS A 21 -1.17 33.44 -7.06
N GLU A 22 -1.48 34.40 -7.93
CA GLU A 22 -0.75 34.60 -9.17
C GLU A 22 0.67 35.11 -8.86
N GLN A 23 1.67 34.21 -8.76
CA GLN A 23 3.06 34.39 -9.21
C GLN A 23 3.99 33.26 -8.72
N GLY A 24 4.83 32.75 -9.63
CA GLY A 24 6.09 32.07 -9.29
C GLY A 24 6.13 30.56 -9.56
N GLU A 25 6.31 30.18 -10.82
CA GLU A 25 6.65 28.81 -11.23
C GLU A 25 8.09 28.46 -10.79
N GLY A 26 8.24 27.46 -9.93
CA GLY A 26 9.54 26.79 -9.72
C GLY A 26 9.82 26.24 -8.32
N SER A 27 9.27 26.80 -7.25
CA SER A 27 9.67 26.47 -5.87
C SER A 27 8.72 25.56 -5.09
N SER A 28 7.48 25.37 -5.54
CA SER A 28 6.45 24.64 -4.78
C SER A 28 6.75 23.13 -4.66
N TRP A 29 7.28 22.50 -5.71
CA TRP A 29 7.47 21.04 -5.76
C TRP A 29 8.64 20.52 -4.90
N SER A 30 9.71 21.31 -4.71
CA SER A 30 10.80 20.93 -3.79
C SER A 30 10.34 21.00 -2.34
N SER A 31 9.65 22.08 -1.95
CA SER A 31 9.07 22.22 -0.60
C SER A 31 7.99 21.19 -0.25
N LEU A 32 7.38 20.56 -1.27
CA LEU A 32 6.37 19.52 -1.11
C LEU A 32 6.97 18.14 -0.81
N LYS A 33 8.20 17.90 -1.27
CA LYS A 33 8.87 16.60 -1.14
C LYS A 33 9.36 16.35 0.28
N ASP A 34 9.86 17.39 0.94
CA ASP A 34 10.44 17.30 2.28
C ASP A 34 9.46 16.69 3.32
N PRO A 35 8.21 17.19 3.49
CA PRO A 35 7.28 16.60 4.46
C PRO A 35 6.79 15.19 4.08
N ILE A 36 6.79 14.85 2.79
CA ILE A 36 6.43 13.50 2.32
C ILE A 36 7.53 12.52 2.68
N TYR A 37 8.80 12.88 2.43
CA TYR A 37 9.96 12.05 2.77
C TYR A 37 10.12 11.90 4.29
N ASP A 38 9.98 12.99 5.04
CA ASP A 38 10.17 13.01 6.49
C ASP A 38 9.13 12.17 7.23
N THR A 39 7.93 12.01 6.67
CA THR A 39 6.86 11.20 7.28
C THR A 39 6.68 9.85 6.60
N PHE A 40 7.37 9.57 5.49
CA PHE A 40 7.17 8.37 4.69
C PHE A 40 7.32 7.08 5.50
N VAL A 41 8.41 6.97 6.26
CA VAL A 41 8.71 5.77 7.05
C VAL A 41 7.68 5.60 8.16
N LEU A 42 7.27 6.69 8.82
CA LEU A 42 6.20 6.67 9.81
C LEU A 42 4.88 6.18 9.19
N ARG A 43 4.51 6.70 8.01
CA ARG A 43 3.30 6.26 7.28
C ARG A 43 3.35 4.79 6.91
N LEU A 44 4.49 4.30 6.46
CA LEU A 44 4.70 2.91 6.08
C LEU A 44 4.52 2.00 7.29
N VAL A 45 5.19 2.31 8.41
CA VAL A 45 5.07 1.54 9.65
C VAL A 45 3.63 1.57 10.18
N SER A 46 2.95 2.71 10.18
CA SER A 46 1.54 2.79 10.54
C SER A 46 0.64 1.91 9.66
N CYS A 47 0.89 1.87 8.35
CA CYS A 47 0.14 0.98 7.44
C CYS A 47 0.36 -0.51 7.80
N VAL A 48 1.60 -0.90 8.12
CA VAL A 48 1.93 -2.27 8.54
C VAL A 48 1.25 -2.62 9.86
N GLN A 49 1.25 -1.71 10.84
CA GLN A 49 0.56 -1.93 12.11
C GLN A 49 -0.95 -2.10 11.93
N LEU A 50 -1.59 -1.25 11.12
CA LEU A 50 -3.01 -1.38 10.81
C LEU A 50 -3.32 -2.71 10.11
N ALA A 51 -2.53 -3.10 9.10
CA ALA A 51 -2.71 -4.38 8.42
C ALA A 51 -2.53 -5.57 9.38
N SER A 52 -1.54 -5.50 10.27
CA SER A 52 -1.28 -6.51 11.29
C SER A 52 -2.43 -6.63 12.29
N LYS A 53 -2.98 -5.50 12.78
CA LYS A 53 -4.16 -5.48 13.66
C LYS A 53 -5.41 -6.09 13.01
N LEU A 54 -5.55 -5.97 11.69
CA LEU A 54 -6.71 -6.50 10.96
C LEU A 54 -6.56 -7.98 10.60
N SER A 55 -5.35 -8.42 10.30
CA SER A 55 -5.10 -9.74 9.69
C SER A 55 -4.58 -10.78 10.68
N LEU A 56 -4.00 -10.36 11.81
CA LEU A 56 -3.36 -11.25 12.77
C LEU A 56 -4.09 -11.21 14.11
N HIS A 57 -4.67 -12.34 14.51
CA HIS A 57 -5.36 -12.46 15.79
C HIS A 57 -4.40 -12.59 17.00
N TYR A 58 -3.15 -13.02 16.77
CA TYR A 58 -2.19 -13.31 17.86
C TYR A 58 -0.82 -12.62 17.73
N ASN A 59 -0.37 -12.26 16.52
CA ASN A 59 0.95 -11.66 16.27
C ASN A 59 0.84 -10.19 15.82
N ILE A 60 0.08 -9.41 16.58
CA ILE A 60 -0.14 -8.00 16.26
C ILE A 60 1.16 -7.20 16.48
N VAL A 61 1.57 -6.43 15.49
CA VAL A 61 2.65 -5.43 15.63
C VAL A 61 2.15 -4.32 16.55
N ASN A 62 2.50 -4.44 17.83
CA ASN A 62 2.14 -3.46 18.84
C ASN A 62 2.93 -2.15 18.67
N THR A 63 2.47 -1.10 19.36
CA THR A 63 3.09 0.24 19.32
C THR A 63 4.56 0.20 19.74
N ASP A 64 4.92 -0.59 20.75
CA ASP A 64 6.29 -0.66 21.25
C ASP A 64 7.25 -1.34 20.26
N THR A 65 6.81 -2.38 19.55
CA THR A 65 7.57 -3.07 18.49
C THR A 65 7.79 -2.14 17.31
N ALA A 66 6.75 -1.39 16.90
CA ALA A 66 6.87 -0.40 15.84
C ALA A 66 7.82 0.74 16.21
N LEU A 67 7.75 1.25 17.45
CA LEU A 67 8.69 2.28 17.92
C LEU A 67 10.12 1.78 18.00
N LYS A 68 10.35 0.55 18.51
CA LYS A 68 11.68 -0.07 18.52
C LYS A 68 12.25 -0.23 17.10
N PHE A 69 11.40 -0.60 16.13
CA PHE A 69 11.78 -0.69 14.73
C PHE A 69 12.11 0.70 14.14
N LEU A 70 11.32 1.72 14.44
CA LEU A 70 11.60 3.09 14.00
C LEU A 70 12.92 3.60 14.60
N GLN A 71 13.18 3.30 15.88
CA GLN A 71 14.43 3.65 16.56
C GLN A 71 15.64 2.94 15.95
N SER A 72 15.53 1.67 15.55
CA SER A 72 16.64 0.96 14.88
C SER A 72 16.98 1.56 13.51
N LEU A 73 16.01 2.21 12.86
CA LEU A 73 16.18 2.99 11.63
C LEU A 73 16.62 4.44 11.87
N LYS A 74 16.97 4.82 13.12
CA LYS A 74 17.36 6.18 13.55
C LYS A 74 16.24 7.23 13.50
N TYR A 75 14.98 6.80 13.47
CA TYR A 75 13.83 7.70 13.61
C TYR A 75 13.38 7.76 15.07
N SER A 76 13.19 8.97 15.58
CA SER A 76 12.69 9.22 16.93
C SER A 76 11.27 9.75 16.88
N TYR A 77 10.29 8.85 16.93
CA TYR A 77 8.88 9.19 17.05
C TYR A 77 8.32 8.82 18.43
N THR A 78 7.30 9.55 18.84
CA THR A 78 6.53 9.30 20.05
C THR A 78 5.35 8.36 19.76
N LYS A 79 4.80 7.76 20.83
CA LYS A 79 3.57 6.95 20.73
C LYS A 79 2.40 7.77 20.16
N GLN A 80 2.33 9.05 20.51
CA GLN A 80 1.29 9.96 20.06
C GLN A 80 1.37 10.20 18.55
N GLU A 81 2.55 10.52 18.03
CA GLU A 81 2.76 10.72 16.58
C GLU A 81 2.44 9.46 15.78
N LEU A 82 2.77 8.28 16.30
CA LEU A 82 2.43 7.02 15.66
C LEU A 82 0.91 6.79 15.59
N LEU A 83 0.20 7.09 16.67
CA LEU A 83 -1.26 6.96 16.74
C LEU A 83 -1.96 7.98 15.82
N GLU A 84 -1.49 9.22 15.80
CA GLU A 84 -1.99 10.25 14.88
C GLU A 84 -1.75 9.85 13.42
N SER A 85 -0.59 9.26 13.14
CA SER A 85 -0.29 8.72 11.81
C SER A 85 -1.25 7.60 11.40
N GLU A 86 -1.52 6.63 12.29
CA GLU A 86 -2.52 5.57 12.04
C GLU A 86 -3.92 6.15 11.78
N LEU A 87 -4.35 7.11 12.62
CA LEU A 87 -5.66 7.74 12.47
C LEU A 87 -5.77 8.48 11.13
N ALA A 88 -4.72 9.17 10.70
CA ALA A 88 -4.69 9.85 9.42
C ALA A 88 -4.72 8.86 8.23
N VAL A 89 -4.06 7.69 8.34
CA VAL A 89 -4.19 6.61 7.34
C VAL A 89 -5.63 6.15 7.24
N LEU A 90 -6.26 5.85 8.37
CA LEU A 90 -7.66 5.40 8.44
C LEU A 90 -8.63 6.43 7.85
N LYS A 91 -8.52 7.70 8.25
CA LYS A 91 -9.34 8.80 7.73
C LYS A 91 -9.19 8.96 6.22
N THR A 92 -7.96 8.89 5.69
CA THR A 92 -7.69 9.01 4.25
C THR A 92 -8.30 7.85 3.46
N LEU A 93 -8.32 6.66 4.04
CA LEU A 93 -8.98 5.49 3.49
C LEU A 93 -10.50 5.46 3.77
N ARG A 94 -11.05 6.48 4.47
CA ARG A 94 -12.45 6.50 4.95
C ARG A 94 -12.83 5.23 5.72
N PHE A 95 -11.88 4.70 6.49
CA PHE A 95 -12.01 3.46 7.25
C PHE A 95 -12.36 2.22 6.39
N GLN A 96 -12.22 2.30 5.05
CA GLN A 96 -12.43 1.18 4.13
C GLN A 96 -11.14 0.36 4.00
N ILE A 97 -10.84 -0.39 5.05
CA ILE A 97 -9.61 -1.20 5.18
C ILE A 97 -9.85 -2.71 5.02
N ASN A 98 -11.09 -3.19 5.19
CA ASN A 98 -11.49 -4.59 4.98
C ASN A 98 -11.72 -4.90 3.50
N VAL A 99 -10.69 -4.77 2.68
CA VAL A 99 -10.76 -5.15 1.26
C VAL A 99 -10.30 -6.59 1.12
N SER A 100 -11.09 -7.44 0.47
CA SER A 100 -10.70 -8.81 0.16
C SER A 100 -9.37 -8.84 -0.58
N THR A 101 -8.43 -9.63 -0.08
CA THR A 101 -7.12 -9.80 -0.69
C THR A 101 -7.17 -10.99 -1.66
N PRO A 102 -6.25 -11.06 -2.65
CA PRO A 102 -6.10 -12.25 -3.49
C PRO A 102 -5.97 -13.55 -2.68
N LEU A 103 -5.32 -13.46 -1.51
CA LEU A 103 -5.15 -14.60 -0.59
C LEU A 103 -6.50 -15.14 -0.10
N THR A 104 -7.49 -14.28 0.20
CA THR A 104 -8.83 -14.72 0.60
C THR A 104 -9.49 -15.62 -0.45
N TYR A 105 -9.27 -15.34 -1.74
CA TYR A 105 -9.80 -16.17 -2.82
C TYR A 105 -9.04 -17.49 -2.95
N VAL A 106 -7.72 -17.48 -2.74
CA VAL A 106 -6.92 -18.71 -2.69
C VAL A 106 -7.40 -19.61 -1.56
N GLU A 107 -7.56 -19.08 -0.36
CA GLU A 107 -8.06 -19.81 0.81
C GLU A 107 -9.46 -20.39 0.55
N LEU A 108 -10.37 -19.60 0.00
CA LEU A 108 -11.72 -20.05 -0.36
C LEU A 108 -11.68 -21.21 -1.37
N LEU A 109 -10.86 -21.11 -2.42
CA LEU A 109 -10.75 -22.16 -3.44
C LEU A 109 -10.16 -23.44 -2.85
N LEU A 110 -9.14 -23.34 -2.01
CA LEU A 110 -8.53 -24.48 -1.33
C LEU A 110 -9.53 -25.18 -0.38
N GLU A 111 -10.32 -24.41 0.35
CA GLU A 111 -11.38 -24.93 1.23
C GLU A 111 -12.44 -25.70 0.43
N VAL A 112 -12.92 -25.11 -0.68
CA VAL A 112 -13.91 -25.76 -1.56
C VAL A 112 -13.35 -27.05 -2.16
N LEU A 113 -12.10 -27.06 -2.62
CA LEU A 113 -11.47 -28.27 -3.15
C LEU A 113 -11.33 -29.36 -2.09
N GLY A 114 -10.94 -28.99 -0.87
CA GLY A 114 -10.86 -29.92 0.27
C GLY A 114 -12.23 -30.50 0.64
N HIS A 115 -13.26 -29.66 0.69
CA HIS A 115 -14.64 -30.08 0.98
C HIS A 115 -15.18 -31.07 -0.06
N ASN A 116 -14.83 -30.89 -1.34
CA ASN A 116 -15.22 -31.80 -2.42
C ASN A 116 -14.41 -33.12 -2.46
N GLY A 117 -13.58 -33.39 -1.44
CA GLY A 117 -12.81 -34.63 -1.33
C GLY A 117 -11.57 -34.69 -2.22
N CYS A 118 -11.08 -33.54 -2.70
CA CYS A 118 -9.85 -33.49 -3.46
C CYS A 118 -8.65 -33.71 -2.51
N LEU A 119 -7.92 -34.82 -2.70
CA LEU A 119 -6.70 -35.11 -1.94
C LEU A 119 -5.53 -34.27 -2.46
N LEU A 120 -5.48 -33.01 -2.02
CA LEU A 120 -4.42 -32.08 -2.36
C LEU A 120 -3.48 -31.84 -1.18
N PRO A 121 -2.19 -31.62 -1.42
CA PRO A 121 -1.27 -31.12 -0.39
C PRO A 121 -1.59 -29.64 -0.12
N THR A 122 -2.67 -29.38 0.63
CA THR A 122 -3.22 -28.03 0.85
C THR A 122 -2.21 -27.06 1.45
N LYS A 123 -1.39 -27.51 2.40
CA LYS A 123 -0.34 -26.68 3.02
C LYS A 123 0.76 -26.26 2.03
N PRO A 124 1.48 -27.18 1.34
CA PRO A 124 2.45 -26.80 0.31
C PRO A 124 1.85 -25.95 -0.81
N LEU A 125 0.61 -26.25 -1.22
CA LEU A 125 -0.07 -25.49 -2.27
C LEU A 125 -0.38 -24.06 -1.81
N HIS A 126 -0.89 -23.89 -0.59
CA HIS A 126 -1.09 -22.58 0.02
C HIS A 126 0.21 -21.78 0.11
N GLU A 127 1.29 -22.39 0.60
CA GLU A 127 2.62 -21.74 0.68
C GLU A 127 3.13 -21.29 -0.68
N THR A 128 2.97 -22.14 -1.70
CA THR A 128 3.33 -21.82 -3.09
C THR A 128 2.49 -20.66 -3.62
N CYS A 129 1.18 -20.64 -3.34
CA CYS A 129 0.29 -19.55 -3.73
C CYS A 129 0.69 -18.24 -3.05
N VAL A 130 1.05 -18.24 -1.77
CA VAL A 130 1.54 -17.04 -1.06
C VAL A 130 2.80 -16.49 -1.73
N GLN A 131 3.79 -17.35 -2.01
CA GLN A 131 5.01 -16.93 -2.70
C GLN A 131 4.73 -16.35 -4.10
N LEU A 132 3.81 -16.97 -4.84
CA LEU A 132 3.38 -16.48 -6.15
C LEU A 132 2.68 -15.12 -6.04
N LEU A 133 1.81 -14.93 -5.04
CA LEU A 133 1.14 -13.66 -4.80
C LEU A 133 2.14 -12.56 -4.43
N ASP A 134 3.15 -12.85 -3.62
CA ASP A 134 4.24 -11.92 -3.29
C ASP A 134 5.03 -11.54 -4.55
N PHE A 135 5.41 -12.53 -5.37
CA PHE A 135 6.08 -12.28 -6.64
C PHE A 135 5.23 -11.42 -7.59
N CYS A 136 3.94 -11.75 -7.76
CA CYS A 136 3.01 -10.99 -8.58
C CYS A 136 2.81 -9.56 -8.07
N TYR A 137 2.85 -9.36 -6.75
CA TYR A 137 2.76 -8.02 -6.16
C TYR A 137 4.02 -7.19 -6.46
N LEU A 138 5.21 -7.78 -6.34
CA LEU A 138 6.49 -7.11 -6.59
C LEU A 138 6.72 -6.82 -8.07
N THR A 139 6.30 -7.71 -8.97
CA THR A 139 6.46 -7.58 -10.43
C THR A 139 5.22 -7.04 -11.13
N ARG A 140 4.30 -6.44 -10.36
CA ARG A 140 3.00 -5.98 -10.84
C ARG A 140 3.11 -5.11 -12.08
N ASP A 141 3.98 -4.11 -12.07
CA ASP A 141 4.09 -3.16 -13.18
C ASP A 141 4.53 -3.85 -14.48
N THR A 142 5.48 -4.79 -14.39
CA THR A 142 5.89 -5.63 -15.54
C THR A 142 4.74 -6.49 -16.03
N ILE A 143 4.03 -7.19 -15.14
CA ILE A 143 2.90 -8.05 -15.51
C ILE A 143 1.83 -7.24 -16.24
N TYR A 144 1.40 -6.12 -15.67
CA TYR A 144 0.35 -5.29 -16.28
C TYR A 144 0.82 -4.63 -17.58
N SER A 145 2.08 -4.23 -17.69
CA SER A 145 2.63 -3.66 -18.93
C SER A 145 2.68 -4.70 -20.06
N THR A 146 3.21 -5.90 -19.77
CA THR A 146 3.22 -7.01 -20.75
C THR A 146 1.80 -7.40 -21.16
N LEU A 147 0.85 -7.51 -20.22
CA LEU A 147 -0.55 -7.80 -20.54
C LEU A 147 -1.18 -6.72 -21.42
N LEU A 148 -0.86 -5.45 -21.17
CA LEU A 148 -1.37 -4.33 -21.95
C LEU A 148 -0.81 -4.33 -23.38
N GLU A 149 0.49 -4.52 -23.55
CA GLU A 149 1.15 -4.61 -24.85
C GLU A 149 0.56 -5.76 -25.69
N ILE A 150 0.37 -6.93 -25.08
CA ILE A 150 -0.25 -8.09 -25.73
C ILE A 150 -1.71 -7.79 -26.10
N ALA A 151 -2.49 -7.21 -25.19
CA ALA A 151 -3.92 -6.96 -25.42
C ALA A 151 -4.18 -5.91 -26.51
N ILE A 152 -3.28 -4.94 -26.69
CA ILE A 152 -3.40 -3.87 -27.70
C ILE A 152 -2.66 -4.26 -29.00
N GLU A 153 -1.92 -5.38 -29.03
CA GLU A 153 -1.00 -5.75 -30.11
C GLU A 153 -0.04 -4.60 -30.49
N ASN A 154 0.32 -3.78 -29.52
CA ASN A 154 1.08 -2.56 -29.71
C ASN A 154 2.18 -2.44 -28.66
N SER A 155 3.42 -2.33 -29.13
CA SER A 155 4.62 -2.29 -28.30
C SER A 155 4.84 -0.94 -27.60
N THR A 156 4.04 0.09 -27.89
CA THR A 156 4.15 1.43 -27.27
C THR A 156 2.77 1.97 -26.83
N PRO A 157 2.15 1.41 -25.77
CA PRO A 157 0.83 1.84 -25.31
C PRO A 157 0.79 3.29 -24.79
N SER A 158 1.92 3.76 -24.26
CA SER A 158 2.07 5.06 -23.60
C SER A 158 1.91 6.26 -24.53
N GLU A 159 2.07 6.09 -25.85
CA GLU A 159 1.92 7.16 -26.83
C GLU A 159 0.47 7.40 -27.26
N LEU A 160 -0.44 6.45 -26.95
CA LEU A 160 -1.86 6.54 -27.29
C LEU A 160 -2.70 7.21 -26.18
N GLN A 161 -2.09 7.53 -25.04
CA GLN A 161 -2.71 8.27 -23.95
C GLN A 161 -2.43 9.77 -24.09
N VAL A 162 -2.97 10.40 -25.14
CA VAL A 162 -3.03 11.87 -25.30
C VAL A 162 -4.40 12.38 -24.92
#